data_AF-A0A316US68-F1
#
_entry.id   AF-A0A316US68-F1
#
_cell.length_a   1.000
_cell.length_b   1.000
_cell.length_c   1.000
_cell.angle_alpha   90.00
_cell.angle_beta   90.00
_cell.angle_gamma   90.00
#
_symmetry.space_group_name_H-M   'P 1'
#
loop_
_entity.id
_entity.type
_entity.pdbx_description
1 polymer ?
#
loop_
_entity_poly.entity_id
_entity_poly.type
_entity_poly.pdbx_seq_one_letter_code
_entity_poly.pdbx_strand_id
1 'polypeptide(L)'
;SSGADGSKPNGQNWFLTCGVSKNNPNSVWNPPKVAMSDLKMISSEEAASSSVFKPCAQYKSAFESAAKATGVPVVLLMSFALQESTCQAGQTGPNGEIGLMQITPEKCPSSGNCKDPYTNVMTGAKYFKSQLDSFGGDVLKATGSYNGWQPGKLSYSSTMAMKQYGCAAQQNLDYLDALFNGYCQGKDGSSSQFKSFNNLAAC
;
A
#
# COMPACT_ATOMS: atom_id res chain seq x y z
N SER A 1 -13.46 11.26 -15.38
CA SER A 1 -12.27 10.63 -15.97
C SER A 1 -11.19 10.52 -14.91
N SER A 2 -10.36 9.48 -14.91
CA SER A 2 -9.24 9.31 -13.96
C SER A 2 -7.96 10.06 -14.38
N GLY A 3 -7.95 10.62 -15.59
CA GLY A 3 -6.76 11.22 -16.19
C GLY A 3 -5.64 10.23 -16.49
N ALA A 4 -5.93 8.92 -16.50
CA ALA A 4 -4.92 7.88 -16.73
C ALA A 4 -4.19 8.08 -18.07
N ASP A 5 -2.87 7.85 -18.04
CA ASP A 5 -1.97 7.92 -19.19
C ASP A 5 -0.88 6.83 -19.10
N GLY A 6 0.07 6.82 -20.04
CA GLY A 6 1.14 5.81 -20.06
C GLY A 6 2.10 5.86 -18.86
N SER A 7 2.19 6.99 -18.17
CA SER A 7 3.00 7.13 -16.95
C SER A 7 2.24 6.66 -15.70
N LYS A 8 0.94 6.97 -15.64
CA LYS A 8 0.03 6.70 -14.53
C LYS A 8 -1.25 5.98 -15.01
N PRO A 9 -1.15 4.70 -15.37
CA PRO A 9 -2.27 3.96 -15.96
C PRO A 9 -3.41 3.69 -14.98
N ASN A 10 -3.17 3.78 -13.67
CA ASN A 10 -4.18 3.64 -12.63
C ASN A 10 -4.82 4.98 -12.22
N GLY A 11 -4.60 6.04 -13.01
CA GLY A 11 -5.12 7.38 -12.76
C GLY A 11 -4.10 8.29 -12.10
N GLN A 12 -4.34 9.60 -12.25
CA GLN A 12 -3.46 10.64 -11.72
C GLN A 12 -3.54 10.71 -10.20
N ASN A 13 -2.53 11.31 -9.55
CA ASN A 13 -2.51 11.44 -8.10
C ASN A 13 -3.77 12.18 -7.56
N TRP A 14 -4.22 13.25 -8.24
CA TRP A 14 -5.45 13.97 -7.84
C TRP A 14 -6.72 13.11 -7.90
N PHE A 15 -6.73 12.04 -8.70
CA PHE A 15 -7.82 11.08 -8.77
C PHE A 15 -7.73 10.09 -7.60
N LEU A 16 -6.54 9.52 -7.37
CA LEU A 16 -6.29 8.58 -6.27
C LEU A 16 -6.50 9.21 -4.89
N THR A 17 -6.08 10.47 -4.72
CA THR A 17 -6.21 11.23 -3.49
C THR A 17 -7.31 12.28 -3.56
N CYS A 18 -8.36 12.05 -4.37
CA CYS A 18 -9.43 13.02 -4.59
C CYS A 18 -9.95 13.59 -3.26
N GLY A 19 -9.96 14.93 -3.15
CA GLY A 19 -10.33 15.64 -1.93
C GLY A 19 -9.15 16.06 -1.05
N VAL A 20 -8.00 15.37 -1.06
CA VAL A 20 -6.79 15.81 -0.33
C VAL A 20 -6.14 16.97 -1.07
N SER A 21 -5.91 18.10 -0.39
CA SER A 21 -5.38 19.32 -1.01
C SER A 21 -4.51 20.12 -0.04
N LYS A 22 -3.36 20.63 -0.51
CA LYS A 22 -2.56 21.61 0.24
C LYS A 22 -3.23 22.99 0.32
N ASN A 23 -3.97 23.37 -0.73
CA ASN A 23 -4.64 24.66 -0.83
C ASN A 23 -5.97 24.71 -0.07
N ASN A 24 -6.60 23.56 0.14
CA ASN A 24 -7.76 23.41 1.03
C ASN A 24 -7.47 22.27 2.03
N PRO A 25 -6.65 22.54 3.07
CA PRO A 25 -6.04 21.49 3.89
C PRO A 25 -7.02 20.69 4.73
N ASN A 26 -8.23 21.22 4.96
CA ASN A 26 -9.30 20.53 5.69
C ASN A 26 -10.25 19.75 4.77
N SER A 27 -10.08 19.85 3.45
CA SER A 27 -10.83 19.01 2.51
C SER A 27 -10.47 17.55 2.71
N VAL A 28 -11.50 16.71 2.77
CA VAL A 28 -11.39 15.31 3.15
C VAL A 28 -11.28 14.43 1.91
N TRP A 29 -10.45 13.40 2.04
CA TRP A 29 -10.30 12.36 1.03
C TRP A 29 -11.63 11.64 0.77
N ASN A 30 -12.07 11.71 -0.48
CA ASN A 30 -13.27 11.06 -0.98
C ASN A 30 -13.00 10.55 -2.40
N PRO A 31 -12.27 9.43 -2.55
CA PRO A 31 -11.93 8.90 -3.85
C PRO A 31 -13.19 8.34 -4.55
N PRO A 32 -13.21 8.35 -5.90
CA PRO A 32 -14.19 7.55 -6.62
C PRO A 32 -13.97 6.07 -6.33
N LYS A 33 -15.04 5.29 -6.37
CA LYS A 33 -14.95 3.84 -6.20
C LYS A 33 -14.21 3.23 -7.40
N VAL A 34 -13.18 2.44 -7.11
CA VAL A 34 -12.42 1.66 -8.12
C VAL A 34 -12.43 0.20 -7.68
N ALA A 35 -12.75 -0.72 -8.59
CA ALA A 35 -12.66 -2.14 -8.31
C ALA A 35 -11.25 -2.66 -8.56
N MET A 36 -10.88 -3.75 -7.89
CA MET A 36 -9.57 -4.40 -8.11
C MET A 36 -9.36 -4.84 -9.56
N SER A 37 -10.44 -5.17 -10.29
CA SER A 37 -10.40 -5.52 -11.72
C SER A 37 -10.09 -4.34 -12.65
N ASP A 38 -10.25 -3.11 -12.17
CA ASP A 38 -9.98 -1.90 -12.95
C ASP A 38 -8.48 -1.52 -12.93
N LEU A 39 -7.74 -2.07 -11.96
CA LEU A 39 -6.30 -1.82 -11.82
C LEU A 39 -5.52 -2.48 -12.96
N LYS A 40 -4.67 -1.69 -13.60
CA LYS A 40 -3.59 -2.16 -14.46
C LYS A 40 -2.42 -2.56 -13.58
N MET A 41 -1.89 -3.75 -13.80
CA MET A 41 -0.73 -4.29 -13.08
C MET A 41 0.06 -5.14 -14.07
N ILE A 42 1.39 -5.18 -13.93
CA ILE A 42 2.20 -6.15 -14.67
C ILE A 42 1.87 -7.57 -14.19
N SER A 43 2.16 -8.56 -15.03
CA SER A 43 2.00 -9.97 -14.67
C SER A 43 2.94 -10.39 -13.53
N SER A 44 2.63 -11.51 -12.87
CA SER A 44 3.50 -12.12 -11.87
C SER A 44 4.84 -12.54 -12.46
N GLU A 45 4.88 -12.92 -13.73
CA GLU A 45 6.06 -13.35 -14.46
C GLU A 45 6.97 -12.14 -14.76
N GLU A 46 6.38 -11.04 -15.24
CA GLU A 46 7.10 -9.77 -15.42
C GLU A 46 7.65 -9.26 -14.10
N ALA A 47 6.84 -9.28 -13.03
CA ALA A 47 7.29 -8.89 -11.70
C ALA A 47 8.46 -9.76 -11.23
N ALA A 48 8.38 -11.08 -11.35
CA ALA A 48 9.45 -12.00 -10.95
C ALA A 48 10.77 -11.78 -11.71
N SER A 49 10.71 -11.27 -12.94
CA SER A 49 11.88 -10.97 -13.77
C SER A 49 12.45 -9.55 -13.57
N SER A 50 11.72 -8.67 -12.89
CA SER A 50 12.10 -7.27 -12.69
C SER A 50 13.12 -7.08 -11.58
N SER A 51 14.07 -6.17 -11.80
CA SER A 51 15.04 -5.75 -10.78
C SER A 51 14.38 -5.12 -9.55
N VAL A 52 13.23 -4.46 -9.72
CA VAL A 52 12.45 -3.83 -8.64
C VAL A 52 11.97 -4.86 -7.62
N PHE A 53 11.54 -6.03 -8.09
CA PHE A 53 10.99 -7.09 -7.23
C PHE A 53 12.03 -8.13 -6.79
N LYS A 54 13.31 -7.97 -7.18
CA LYS A 54 14.40 -8.87 -6.79
C LYS A 54 14.43 -9.14 -5.27
N PRO A 55 14.23 -8.16 -4.37
CA PRO A 55 14.20 -8.43 -2.92
C PRO A 55 13.09 -9.41 -2.49
N CYS A 56 11.97 -9.43 -3.20
CA CYS A 56 10.81 -10.26 -2.89
C CYS A 56 10.88 -11.67 -3.51
N ALA A 57 11.80 -11.91 -4.46
CA ALA A 57 11.82 -13.13 -5.28
C ALA A 57 11.86 -14.42 -4.45
N GLN A 58 12.64 -14.42 -3.36
CA GLN A 58 12.77 -15.57 -2.46
C GLN A 58 11.49 -15.91 -1.68
N TYR A 59 10.53 -14.98 -1.61
CA TYR A 59 9.26 -15.14 -0.89
C TYR A 59 8.06 -15.36 -1.83
N LYS A 60 8.30 -15.55 -3.13
CA LYS A 60 7.25 -15.70 -4.16
C LYS A 60 6.19 -16.72 -3.79
N SER A 61 6.59 -17.87 -3.26
CA SER A 61 5.66 -18.94 -2.85
C SER A 61 4.74 -18.54 -1.68
N ALA A 62 5.21 -17.70 -0.76
CA ALA A 62 4.36 -17.15 0.31
C ALA A 62 3.29 -16.20 -0.27
N PHE A 63 3.67 -15.36 -1.23
CA PHE A 63 2.73 -14.48 -1.94
C PHE A 63 1.73 -15.26 -2.78
N GLU A 64 2.15 -16.30 -3.50
CA GLU A 64 1.25 -17.17 -4.27
C GLU A 64 0.25 -17.91 -3.39
N SER A 65 0.70 -18.42 -2.24
CA SER A 65 -0.16 -19.08 -1.26
C SER A 65 -1.22 -18.11 -0.72
N ALA A 66 -0.83 -16.90 -0.34
CA ALA A 66 -1.74 -15.87 0.14
C ALA A 66 -2.70 -15.39 -0.96
N ALA A 67 -2.22 -15.23 -2.19
CA ALA A 67 -3.05 -14.87 -3.35
C ALA A 67 -4.12 -15.93 -3.62
N LYS A 68 -3.75 -17.21 -3.60
CA LYS A 68 -4.69 -18.33 -3.74
C LYS A 68 -5.76 -18.33 -2.65
N ALA A 69 -5.38 -18.02 -1.41
CA ALA A 69 -6.30 -18.04 -0.28
C ALA A 69 -7.26 -16.83 -0.22
N THR A 70 -6.85 -15.68 -0.76
CA THR A 70 -7.56 -14.40 -0.57
C THR A 70 -8.13 -13.81 -1.86
N GLY A 71 -7.67 -14.27 -3.01
CA GLY A 71 -7.96 -13.69 -4.32
C GLY A 71 -7.22 -12.37 -4.59
N VAL A 72 -6.32 -11.93 -3.70
CA VAL A 72 -5.51 -10.72 -3.90
C VAL A 72 -4.35 -11.04 -4.85
N PRO A 73 -4.14 -10.28 -5.94
CA PRO A 73 -3.08 -10.59 -6.91
C PRO A 73 -1.68 -10.63 -6.29
N VAL A 74 -0.86 -11.58 -6.74
CA VAL A 74 0.54 -11.76 -6.27
C VAL A 74 1.34 -10.47 -6.41
N VAL A 75 1.25 -9.79 -7.56
CA VAL A 75 1.95 -8.52 -7.82
C VAL A 75 1.54 -7.41 -6.85
N LEU A 76 0.27 -7.37 -6.43
CA LEU A 76 -0.20 -6.38 -5.47
C LEU A 76 0.35 -6.67 -4.07
N LEU A 77 0.36 -7.95 -3.64
CA LEU A 77 0.94 -8.35 -2.36
C LEU A 77 2.45 -8.08 -2.29
N MET A 78 3.18 -8.39 -3.37
CA MET A 78 4.60 -8.04 -3.47
C MET A 78 4.83 -6.53 -3.45
N SER A 79 3.93 -5.76 -4.09
CA SER A 79 3.99 -4.29 -4.09
C SER A 79 3.80 -3.71 -2.69
N PHE A 80 2.84 -4.26 -1.92
CA PHE A 80 2.71 -3.94 -0.51
C PHE A 80 4.00 -4.24 0.24
N ALA A 81 4.57 -5.44 0.09
CA ALA A 81 5.78 -5.80 0.81
C ALA A 81 7.01 -4.93 0.46
N LEU A 82 7.13 -4.50 -0.80
CA LEU A 82 8.15 -3.51 -1.20
C LEU A 82 7.94 -2.17 -0.51
N GLN A 83 6.70 -1.68 -0.52
CA GLN A 83 6.37 -0.39 0.05
C GLN A 83 6.49 -0.36 1.58
N GLU A 84 6.17 -1.47 2.23
CA GLU A 84 6.15 -1.60 3.68
C GLU A 84 7.55 -1.90 4.26
N SER A 85 8.32 -2.79 3.64
CA SER A 85 9.59 -3.27 4.22
C SER A 85 10.74 -3.36 3.22
N THR A 86 10.54 -2.96 1.95
CA THR A 86 11.46 -3.31 0.85
C THR A 86 11.65 -4.83 0.75
N CYS A 87 10.60 -5.61 1.08
CA CYS A 87 10.64 -7.07 1.22
C CYS A 87 11.70 -7.59 2.21
N GLN A 88 11.85 -6.93 3.36
CA GLN A 88 12.71 -7.39 4.45
C GLN A 88 11.90 -8.14 5.50
N ALA A 89 11.94 -9.48 5.49
CA ALA A 89 11.17 -10.32 6.42
C ALA A 89 11.55 -10.12 7.91
N GLY A 90 12.79 -9.67 8.17
CA GLY A 90 13.28 -9.37 9.51
C GLY A 90 12.85 -8.01 10.06
N GLN A 91 12.27 -7.14 9.22
CA GLN A 91 12.03 -5.73 9.54
C GLN A 91 11.05 -5.60 10.72
N THR A 92 11.39 -4.72 11.65
CA THR A 92 10.44 -4.20 12.64
C THR A 92 10.29 -2.70 12.37
N GLY A 93 9.06 -2.26 12.15
CA GLY A 93 8.70 -0.88 11.89
C GLY A 93 8.81 -0.01 13.14
N PRO A 94 8.81 1.31 12.97
CA PRO A 94 9.01 2.25 14.07
C PRO A 94 7.89 2.22 15.12
N ASN A 95 6.67 1.77 14.79
CA ASN A 95 5.58 1.58 15.75
C ASN A 95 5.40 0.09 16.13
N GLY A 96 6.39 -0.76 15.84
CA GLY A 96 6.36 -2.19 16.16
C GLY A 96 5.72 -3.07 15.09
N GLU A 97 5.48 -2.55 13.89
CA GLU A 97 5.02 -3.32 12.74
C GLU A 97 6.03 -4.42 12.35
N ILE A 98 5.57 -5.55 11.81
CA ILE A 98 6.38 -6.76 11.72
C ILE A 98 6.46 -7.27 10.28
N GLY A 99 7.68 -7.55 9.83
CA GLY A 99 8.01 -8.38 8.67
C GLY A 99 7.65 -7.76 7.31
N LEU A 100 7.48 -8.64 6.32
CA LEU A 100 7.33 -8.27 4.91
C LEU A 100 6.21 -7.24 4.68
N MET A 101 5.05 -7.47 5.27
CA MET A 101 3.84 -6.68 5.08
C MET A 101 3.56 -5.71 6.23
N GLN A 102 4.52 -5.54 7.16
CA GLN A 102 4.41 -4.64 8.32
C GLN A 102 3.07 -4.76 9.06
N ILE A 103 2.68 -5.99 9.40
CA ILE A 103 1.49 -6.24 10.21
C ILE A 103 1.70 -5.74 11.64
N THR A 104 0.66 -5.21 12.29
CA THR A 104 0.75 -4.76 13.68
C THR A 104 0.75 -5.96 14.64
N PRO A 105 1.32 -5.84 15.85
CA PRO A 105 1.38 -6.95 16.81
C PRO A 105 0.03 -7.59 17.13
N GLU A 106 -1.06 -6.82 17.15
CA GLU A 106 -2.41 -7.33 17.44
C GLU A 106 -2.94 -8.25 16.34
N LYS A 107 -2.41 -8.13 15.11
CA LYS A 107 -2.76 -9.00 13.99
C LYS A 107 -1.95 -10.29 13.99
N CYS A 108 -0.91 -10.38 14.81
CA CYS A 108 -0.04 -11.53 14.88
C CYS A 108 -0.80 -12.74 15.46
N PRO A 109 -0.83 -13.91 14.79
CA PRO A 109 -1.44 -15.10 15.36
C PRO A 109 -0.74 -15.52 16.65
N SER A 110 -1.49 -15.82 17.70
CA SER A 110 -0.95 -16.16 19.03
C SER A 110 -0.01 -17.37 19.04
N SER A 111 -0.14 -18.25 18.04
CA SER A 111 0.65 -19.47 17.90
C SER A 111 1.82 -19.36 16.91
N GLY A 112 2.04 -18.19 16.29
CA GLY A 112 2.90 -18.06 15.10
C GLY A 112 4.07 -17.10 15.26
N ASN A 113 5.15 -17.36 14.51
CA ASN A 113 6.22 -16.38 14.31
C ASN A 113 5.80 -15.37 13.23
N CYS A 114 5.51 -14.13 13.60
CA CYS A 114 5.07 -13.11 12.64
C CYS A 114 6.15 -12.58 11.69
N LYS A 115 7.41 -12.97 11.86
CA LYS A 115 8.47 -12.74 10.87
C LYS A 115 8.60 -13.88 9.86
N ASP A 116 7.95 -15.03 10.08
CA ASP A 116 7.85 -16.09 9.08
C ASP A 116 7.15 -15.57 7.82
N PRO A 117 7.75 -15.67 6.62
CA PRO A 117 7.17 -15.11 5.40
C PRO A 117 5.76 -15.59 5.09
N TYR A 118 5.45 -16.89 5.27
CA TYR A 118 4.12 -17.42 5.00
C TYR A 118 3.08 -16.84 5.97
N THR A 119 3.40 -16.84 7.26
CA THR A 119 2.53 -16.29 8.31
C THR A 119 2.30 -14.80 8.10
N ASN A 120 3.37 -14.04 7.86
CA ASN A 120 3.31 -12.60 7.69
C ASN A 120 2.48 -12.20 6.47
N VAL A 121 2.80 -12.78 5.30
CA VAL A 121 2.13 -12.45 4.04
C VAL A 121 0.67 -12.89 4.06
N MET A 122 0.37 -14.08 4.58
CA MET A 122 -1.02 -14.54 4.71
C MET A 122 -1.84 -13.62 5.62
N THR A 123 -1.24 -13.13 6.72
CA THR A 123 -1.92 -12.23 7.66
C THR A 123 -2.19 -10.87 7.02
N GLY A 124 -1.19 -10.28 6.36
CA GLY A 124 -1.35 -9.02 5.63
C GLY A 124 -2.38 -9.12 4.50
N ALA A 125 -2.33 -10.20 3.72
CA ALA A 125 -3.30 -10.45 2.64
C ALA A 125 -4.74 -10.60 3.16
N LYS A 126 -4.95 -11.35 4.25
CA LYS A 126 -6.28 -11.50 4.88
C LYS A 126 -6.79 -10.18 5.43
N TYR A 127 -5.92 -9.38 6.03
CA TYR A 127 -6.28 -8.04 6.52
C TYR A 127 -6.67 -7.12 5.36
N PHE A 128 -5.88 -7.06 4.29
CA PHE A 128 -6.23 -6.27 3.11
C PHE A 128 -7.57 -6.73 2.49
N LYS A 129 -7.77 -8.04 2.36
CA LYS A 129 -9.03 -8.60 1.86
C LYS A 129 -10.23 -8.22 2.73
N SER A 130 -10.10 -8.24 4.06
CA SER A 130 -11.18 -7.80 4.95
C SER A 130 -11.50 -6.31 4.80
N GLN A 131 -10.48 -5.46 4.58
CA GLN A 131 -10.71 -4.04 4.25
C GLN A 131 -11.44 -3.89 2.91
N LEU A 132 -11.00 -4.62 1.89
CA LEU A 132 -11.64 -4.62 0.57
C LEU A 132 -13.12 -4.99 0.66
N ASP A 133 -13.45 -6.04 1.41
CA ASP A 133 -14.83 -6.47 1.63
C ASP A 133 -15.64 -5.43 2.42
N SER A 134 -15.04 -4.86 3.48
CA SER A 134 -15.68 -3.82 4.31
C SER A 134 -16.00 -2.55 3.54
N PHE A 135 -15.20 -2.22 2.51
CA PHE A 135 -15.44 -1.08 1.62
C PHE A 135 -16.21 -1.46 0.34
N GLY A 136 -16.85 -2.63 0.31
CA GLY A 136 -17.70 -3.06 -0.81
C GLY A 136 -16.94 -3.19 -2.13
N GLY A 137 -15.67 -3.61 -2.08
CA GLY A 137 -14.79 -3.78 -3.22
C GLY A 137 -14.06 -2.51 -3.70
N ASP A 138 -14.11 -1.42 -2.94
CA ASP A 138 -13.36 -0.19 -3.24
C ASP A 138 -11.87 -0.34 -2.88
N VAL A 139 -11.04 -0.58 -3.90
CA VAL A 139 -9.62 -0.87 -3.72
C VAL A 139 -8.82 0.35 -3.24
N LEU A 140 -9.25 1.57 -3.58
CA LEU A 140 -8.56 2.78 -3.11
C LEU A 140 -8.72 2.94 -1.61
N LYS A 141 -9.95 2.77 -1.10
CA LYS A 141 -10.23 2.82 0.35
C LYS A 141 -9.54 1.70 1.09
N ALA A 142 -9.58 0.47 0.57
CA ALA A 142 -8.91 -0.67 1.18
C ALA A 142 -7.39 -0.45 1.31
N THR A 143 -6.74 0.01 0.24
CA THR A 143 -5.30 0.29 0.25
C THR A 143 -4.96 1.47 1.15
N GLY A 144 -5.75 2.55 1.11
CA GLY A 144 -5.56 3.69 2.02
C GLY A 144 -5.64 3.26 3.48
N SER A 145 -6.65 2.46 3.85
CA SER A 145 -6.78 1.94 5.21
C SER A 145 -5.69 0.94 5.60
N TYR A 146 -5.07 0.26 4.64
CA TYR A 146 -3.85 -0.51 4.91
C TYR A 146 -2.71 0.39 5.41
N ASN A 147 -2.52 1.56 4.79
CA ASN A 147 -1.57 2.59 5.26
C ASN A 147 -2.05 3.38 6.50
N GLY A 148 -3.25 3.09 7.02
CA GLY A 148 -3.82 3.80 8.17
C GLY A 148 -4.62 5.05 7.82
N TRP A 149 -5.01 5.25 6.56
CA TRP A 149 -5.94 6.31 6.18
C TRP A 149 -7.35 5.97 6.69
N GLN A 150 -8.07 6.99 7.15
CA GLN A 150 -9.46 6.87 7.58
C GLN A 150 -10.38 7.53 6.54
N PRO A 151 -11.08 6.75 5.69
CA PRO A 151 -12.06 7.32 4.75
C PRO A 151 -13.07 8.23 5.46
N GLY A 152 -13.31 9.42 4.90
CA GLY A 152 -14.20 10.42 5.51
C GLY A 152 -13.59 11.23 6.65
N LYS A 153 -12.31 11.02 7.00
CA LYS A 153 -11.58 11.82 8.00
C LYS A 153 -10.22 12.31 7.54
N LEU A 154 -9.53 11.55 6.69
CA LEU A 154 -8.21 11.92 6.18
C LEU A 154 -8.28 13.24 5.41
N SER A 155 -7.46 14.21 5.80
CA SER A 155 -7.19 15.45 5.10
C SER A 155 -5.69 15.74 5.12
N TYR A 156 -5.24 16.74 4.36
CA TYR A 156 -3.84 17.17 4.46
C TYR A 156 -3.52 17.66 5.87
N SER A 157 -4.40 18.47 6.48
CA SER A 157 -4.22 18.97 7.85
C SER A 157 -4.19 17.85 8.89
N SER A 158 -5.06 16.85 8.78
CA SER A 158 -5.08 15.72 9.74
C SER A 158 -3.78 14.95 9.69
N THR A 159 -3.24 14.69 8.49
CA THR A 159 -1.96 13.98 8.33
C THR A 159 -0.80 14.81 8.87
N MET A 160 -0.77 16.13 8.63
CA MET A 160 0.32 16.98 9.13
C MET A 160 0.26 17.08 10.67
N ALA A 161 -0.94 17.09 11.25
CA ALA A 161 -1.13 17.10 12.69
C ALA A 161 -0.58 15.83 13.36
N MET A 162 -0.53 14.68 12.67
CA MET A 162 0.05 13.45 13.22
C MET A 162 1.53 13.58 13.54
N LYS A 163 2.25 14.55 12.93
CA LYS A 163 3.67 14.82 13.23
C LYS A 163 3.93 15.09 14.71
N GLN A 164 2.93 15.60 15.45
CA GLN A 164 3.05 15.82 16.90
C GLN A 164 3.32 14.51 17.68
N TYR A 165 2.96 13.36 17.11
CA TYR A 165 3.20 12.03 17.66
C TYR A 165 4.44 11.34 17.06
N GLY A 166 5.25 12.08 16.29
CA GLY A 166 6.45 11.57 15.62
C GLY A 166 6.24 11.25 14.14
N CYS A 167 7.36 11.11 13.44
CA CYS A 167 7.41 10.87 11.99
C CYS A 167 6.72 9.58 11.57
N ALA A 168 6.85 8.54 12.39
CA ALA A 168 6.24 7.24 12.21
C ALA A 168 4.70 7.24 12.31
N ALA A 169 4.10 8.29 12.88
CA ALA A 169 2.66 8.42 13.03
C ALA A 169 1.99 9.06 11.81
N GLN A 170 2.76 9.68 10.91
CA GLN A 170 2.20 10.32 9.71
C GLN A 170 1.80 9.28 8.66
N GLN A 171 0.57 9.41 8.16
CA GLN A 171 0.17 8.67 6.96
C GLN A 171 0.95 9.15 5.74
N ASN A 172 1.33 8.23 4.86
CA ASN A 172 2.00 8.56 3.61
C ASN A 172 0.94 8.97 2.58
N LEU A 173 0.82 10.26 2.23
CA LEU A 173 -0.19 10.72 1.26
C LEU A 173 0.11 10.28 -0.18
N ASP A 174 1.35 9.86 -0.46
CA ASP A 174 1.78 9.36 -1.76
C ASP A 174 1.58 7.85 -1.92
N TYR A 175 1.03 7.18 -0.89
CA TYR A 175 1.00 5.72 -0.81
C TYR A 175 0.31 5.05 -2.00
N LEU A 176 -0.85 5.58 -2.43
CA LEU A 176 -1.63 4.99 -3.52
C LEU A 176 -0.92 5.13 -4.87
N ASP A 177 -0.31 6.28 -5.15
CA ASP A 177 0.38 6.54 -6.42
C ASP A 177 1.66 5.69 -6.52
N ALA A 178 2.45 5.66 -5.44
CA ALA A 178 3.64 4.81 -5.33
C ALA A 178 3.31 3.32 -5.49
N LEU A 179 2.21 2.85 -4.91
CA LEU A 179 1.81 1.45 -4.99
C LEU A 179 1.28 1.10 -6.39
N PHE A 180 0.28 1.85 -6.89
CA PHE A 180 -0.46 1.47 -8.09
C PHE A 180 0.24 1.89 -9.38
N ASN A 181 0.83 3.08 -9.46
CA ASN A 181 1.53 3.55 -10.65
C ASN A 181 3.04 3.27 -10.60
N GLY A 182 3.58 2.97 -9.40
CA GLY A 182 4.95 2.54 -9.18
C GLY A 182 5.11 1.03 -9.18
N TYR A 183 5.04 0.42 -7.99
CA TYR A 183 5.38 -0.99 -7.80
C TYR A 183 4.52 -1.94 -8.63
N CYS A 184 3.20 -1.73 -8.68
CA CYS A 184 2.30 -2.53 -9.51
C CYS A 184 2.60 -2.45 -11.03
N GLN A 185 3.34 -1.44 -11.47
CA GLN A 185 3.80 -1.26 -12.86
C GLN A 185 5.25 -1.71 -13.07
N GLY A 186 5.88 -2.35 -12.08
CA GLY A 186 7.29 -2.75 -12.15
C GLY A 186 8.27 -1.60 -12.04
N LYS A 187 7.83 -0.43 -11.55
CA LYS A 187 8.66 0.76 -11.31
C LYS A 187 8.94 0.90 -9.82
N ASP A 188 10.04 1.56 -9.46
CA ASP A 188 10.33 1.85 -8.06
C ASP A 188 9.37 2.92 -7.51
N GLY A 189 8.41 2.51 -6.68
CA GLY A 189 7.44 3.39 -6.02
C GLY A 189 8.05 4.42 -5.06
N SER A 190 9.31 4.24 -4.65
CA SER A 190 10.00 5.22 -3.80
C SER A 190 10.54 6.44 -4.58
N SER A 191 10.62 6.34 -5.91
CA SER A 191 11.17 7.38 -6.78
C SER A 191 10.36 8.68 -6.76
N SER A 192 11.04 9.81 -7.04
CA SER A 192 10.47 11.16 -6.95
C SER A 192 9.25 11.41 -7.84
N GLN A 193 9.09 10.66 -8.93
CA GLN A 193 7.91 10.74 -9.81
C GLN A 193 6.59 10.34 -9.12
N PHE A 194 6.66 9.65 -7.98
CA PHE A 194 5.50 9.26 -7.17
C PHE A 194 5.40 10.03 -5.86
N LYS A 195 6.10 11.17 -5.72
CA LYS A 195 6.13 12.00 -4.50
C LYS A 195 5.43 13.34 -4.72
N SER A 196 4.11 13.29 -4.91
CA SER A 196 3.30 14.48 -5.20
C SER A 196 3.09 15.36 -3.96
N PHE A 197 2.76 14.74 -2.83
CA PHE A 197 2.65 15.44 -1.55
C PHE A 197 4.01 15.54 -0.88
N ASN A 198 4.79 14.47 -0.95
CA ASN A 198 6.10 14.27 -0.34
C ASN A 198 6.10 14.61 1.16
N ASN A 199 5.00 14.30 1.85
CA ASN A 199 4.79 14.78 3.21
C ASN A 199 5.74 14.14 4.24
N LEU A 200 6.23 12.93 3.92
CA LEU A 200 7.23 12.27 4.74
C LEU A 200 8.65 12.81 4.53
N ALA A 201 8.93 13.70 3.58
CA ALA A 201 10.28 14.26 3.43
C ALA A 201 10.66 15.26 4.52
N ALA A 202 9.67 15.82 5.21
CA ALA A 202 9.88 16.71 6.35
C ALA A 202 9.97 15.94 7.69
N CYS A 203 10.01 14.61 7.62
CA CYS A 203 10.13 13.69 8.74
C CYS A 203 11.58 13.27 8.96
#